data_AF-A0A662GRE2-F1
#
_entry.id   AF-A0A662GRE2-F1
#
_cell.length_a   1.000
_cell.length_b   1.000
_cell.length_c   1.000
_cell.angle_alpha   90.00
_cell.angle_beta   90.00
_cell.angle_gamma   90.00
#
_symmetry.space_group_name_H-M   'P 1'
#
loop_
_entity.id
_entity.type
_entity.pdbx_description
1 polymer ?
#
loop_
_entity_poly.entity_id
_entity_poly.type
_entity_poly.pdbx_seq_one_letter_code
_entity_poly.pdbx_strand_id
1 'polypeptide(L)'
;MSFILKGIYEGFTYRKGKKAFHPLTSLVILSIQFLSMILADMPMLLCIAAILIVEAFLARTVRENVAAVKAVVPIASIAFLSITFFYMNIQHSFTVFLRIILGALAFSTFTVTTNLSDIARSLERIGVPPRFSQIPVVAFRVIPSVISDTLNTHLALRLRRELGTRFSIKNMIKMVAVIVASSL
;
A
#
# COMPACT_ATOMS: atom_id res chain seq x y z
N MET A 1 6.87 -13.78 -17.60
CA MET A 1 6.83 -12.92 -16.40
C MET A 1 5.90 -13.57 -15.39
N SER A 2 6.39 -13.98 -14.20
CA SER A 2 5.54 -14.64 -13.19
C SER A 2 4.33 -13.75 -12.87
N PHE A 3 3.14 -14.35 -12.70
CA PHE A 3 1.88 -13.66 -12.39
C PHE A 3 2.03 -12.71 -11.19
N ILE A 4 2.86 -13.08 -10.21
CA ILE A 4 3.17 -12.29 -9.02
C ILE A 4 3.96 -11.01 -9.38
N LEU A 5 4.94 -11.11 -10.27
CA LEU A 5 5.78 -9.97 -10.69
C LEU A 5 5.01 -8.99 -11.57
N LYS A 6 4.09 -9.49 -12.39
CA LYS A 6 3.15 -8.64 -13.12
C LYS A 6 2.21 -7.91 -12.16
N GLY A 7 1.69 -8.59 -11.14
CA GLY A 7 0.86 -7.97 -10.10
C GLY A 7 1.59 -6.90 -9.27
N ILE A 8 2.87 -7.14 -8.94
CA ILE A 8 3.73 -6.15 -8.27
C ILE A 8 3.98 -4.95 -9.20
N TYR A 9 4.39 -5.18 -10.45
CA TYR A 9 4.63 -4.11 -11.43
C TYR A 9 3.36 -3.29 -11.71
N GLU A 10 2.21 -3.94 -11.86
CA GLU A 10 0.90 -3.29 -12.04
C GLU A 10 0.43 -2.54 -10.79
N GLY A 11 0.78 -3.03 -9.59
CA GLY A 11 0.49 -2.34 -8.32
C GLY A 11 1.34 -1.09 -8.08
N PHE A 12 2.57 -1.07 -8.60
CA PHE A 12 3.46 0.10 -8.51
C PHE A 12 3.37 1.05 -9.71
N THR A 13 2.78 0.63 -10.83
CA THR A 13 2.45 1.55 -11.93
C THR A 13 1.21 2.36 -11.57
N TYR A 14 1.46 3.49 -10.90
CA TYR A 14 0.47 4.49 -10.53
C TYR A 14 -0.43 4.86 -11.72
N ARG A 15 -1.72 4.54 -11.62
CA ARG A 15 -2.74 5.00 -12.56
C ARG A 15 -3.34 6.29 -12.02
N LYS A 16 -3.07 7.41 -12.71
CA LYS A 16 -3.59 8.72 -12.34
C LYS A 16 -5.13 8.67 -12.24
N GLY A 17 -5.67 8.92 -11.05
CA GLY A 17 -7.10 9.08 -10.82
C GLY A 17 -7.66 10.22 -11.67
N LYS A 18 -8.90 10.08 -12.15
CA LYS A 18 -9.55 11.05 -13.06
C LYS A 18 -9.96 12.35 -12.37
N LYS A 19 -9.95 12.41 -11.02
CA LYS A 19 -10.22 13.60 -10.21
C LYS A 19 -9.08 13.78 -9.21
N ALA A 20 -8.34 14.88 -9.34
CA ALA A 20 -7.31 15.27 -8.40
C ALA A 20 -7.92 16.20 -7.35
N PHE A 21 -7.96 15.75 -6.10
CA PHE A 21 -8.19 16.66 -4.96
C PHE A 21 -6.90 17.41 -4.63
N HIS A 22 -7.01 18.50 -3.86
CA HIS A 22 -5.82 19.20 -3.40
C HIS A 22 -5.01 18.26 -2.46
N PRO A 23 -3.72 18.04 -2.71
CA PRO A 23 -2.94 16.98 -2.06
C PRO A 23 -2.86 17.12 -0.53
N LEU A 24 -2.78 18.36 -0.02
CA LEU A 24 -2.79 18.61 1.42
C LEU A 24 -4.15 18.33 2.05
N THR A 25 -5.25 18.64 1.37
CA THR A 25 -6.59 18.39 1.93
C THR A 25 -6.85 16.90 2.02
N SER A 26 -6.45 16.13 1.01
CA SER A 26 -6.55 14.67 1.02
C SER A 26 -5.69 14.05 2.13
N LEU A 27 -4.49 14.58 2.37
CA LEU A 27 -3.62 14.12 3.45
C LEU A 27 -4.24 14.42 4.83
N VAL A 28 -4.79 15.62 5.02
CA VAL A 28 -5.48 16.00 6.26
C VAL A 28 -6.73 15.14 6.47
N ILE A 29 -7.54 14.92 5.44
CA ILE A 29 -8.73 14.05 5.50
C ILE A 29 -8.31 12.63 5.90
N LEU A 30 -7.27 12.08 5.28
CA LEU A 30 -6.76 10.76 5.63
C LEU A 30 -6.27 10.70 7.09
N SER A 31 -5.53 11.71 7.55
CA SER A 31 -5.06 11.78 8.95
C SER A 31 -6.23 11.84 9.93
N ILE A 32 -7.25 12.65 9.65
CA ILE A 32 -8.45 12.77 10.48
C ILE A 32 -9.22 11.45 10.49
N GLN A 33 -9.42 10.81 9.32
CA GLN A 33 -10.10 9.51 9.21
C GLN A 33 -9.36 8.43 10.00
N PHE A 34 -8.03 8.38 9.90
CA PHE A 34 -7.21 7.41 10.62
C PHE A 34 -7.30 7.61 12.14
N LEU A 35 -7.17 8.85 12.62
CA LEU A 35 -7.29 9.16 14.05
C LEU A 35 -8.70 8.85 14.57
N SER A 36 -9.72 9.15 13.78
CA SER A 36 -11.11 8.85 14.11
C SER A 36 -11.33 7.34 14.24
N MET A 37 -10.75 6.52 13.36
CA MET A 37 -10.88 5.05 13.44
C MET A 37 -10.24 4.45 14.70
N ILE A 38 -9.16 5.04 15.21
CA ILE A 38 -8.49 4.57 16.43
C ILE A 38 -9.39 4.75 17.66
N LEU A 39 -10.04 5.92 17.73
CA LEU A 39 -10.90 6.31 18.86
C LEU A 39 -12.35 5.83 18.71
N ALA A 40 -12.77 5.42 17.52
CA ALA A 40 -14.15 5.10 17.22
C ALA A 40 -14.65 3.81 17.87
N ASP A 41 -15.82 3.91 18.48
CA ASP A 41 -16.69 2.78 18.83
C ASP A 41 -17.39 2.20 17.60
N MET A 42 -18.04 1.04 17.77
CA MET A 42 -18.70 0.32 16.69
C MET A 42 -19.70 1.18 15.87
N PRO A 43 -20.61 1.97 16.47
CA PRO A 43 -21.53 2.81 15.71
C PRO A 43 -20.79 3.88 14.88
N MET A 44 -19.74 4.47 15.45
CA MET A 44 -18.94 5.49 14.78
C MET A 44 -18.15 4.91 13.62
N LEU A 45 -17.66 3.67 13.73
CA LEU A 45 -17.03 2.96 12.61
C LEU A 45 -18.01 2.73 11.45
N LEU A 46 -19.28 2.42 11.73
CA LEU A 46 -20.30 2.29 10.68
C LEU A 46 -20.57 3.63 9.98
N CYS A 47 -20.60 4.75 10.72
CA CYS A 47 -20.70 6.08 10.12
C CYS A 47 -19.49 6.38 9.22
N ILE A 48 -18.27 6.08 9.69
CA ILE A 48 -17.04 6.25 8.89
C ILE A 48 -17.09 5.36 7.63
N ALA A 49 -17.60 4.13 7.75
CA ALA A 49 -17.79 3.24 6.61
C ALA A 49 -18.70 3.86 5.54
N ALA A 50 -19.84 4.42 5.95
CA ALA A 50 -20.77 5.09 5.03
C ALA A 50 -20.11 6.27 4.33
N ILE A 51 -19.35 7.11 5.06
CA ILE A 51 -18.62 8.24 4.49
C ILE A 51 -17.59 7.77 3.45
N LEU A 52 -16.79 6.76 3.77
CA LEU A 52 -15.77 6.22 2.87
C LEU A 52 -16.37 5.60 1.60
N ILE A 53 -17.53 4.94 1.72
CA ILE A 53 -18.26 4.41 0.57
C ILE A 53 -18.70 5.56 -0.33
N VAL A 54 -19.31 6.61 0.23
CA VAL A 54 -19.73 7.80 -0.53
C VAL A 54 -18.52 8.46 -1.21
N GLU A 55 -17.40 8.61 -0.50
CA GLU A 55 -16.16 9.16 -1.03
C GLU A 55 -15.64 8.32 -2.22
N ALA A 56 -15.62 7.00 -2.08
CA ALA A 56 -15.22 6.07 -3.14
C ALA A 56 -16.10 6.18 -4.41
N PHE A 57 -17.41 6.37 -4.22
CA PHE A 57 -18.34 6.60 -5.34
C PHE A 57 -18.09 7.96 -6.01
N LEU A 58 -17.93 9.04 -5.24
CA LEU A 58 -17.67 10.38 -5.75
C LEU A 58 -16.34 10.50 -6.51
N ALA A 59 -15.33 9.80 -6.01
CA ALA A 59 -13.99 9.71 -6.60
C ALA A 59 -13.91 8.72 -7.77
N ARG A 60 -14.94 7.88 -7.97
CA ARG A 60 -14.99 6.80 -8.97
C ARG A 60 -13.85 5.77 -8.81
N THR A 61 -13.48 5.47 -7.57
CA THR A 61 -12.38 4.55 -7.21
C THR A 61 -12.89 3.21 -6.69
N VAL A 62 -14.17 2.88 -6.94
CA VAL A 62 -14.84 1.68 -6.40
C VAL A 62 -14.12 0.40 -6.82
N ARG A 63 -13.63 0.31 -8.06
CA ARG A 63 -12.94 -0.89 -8.55
C ARG A 63 -11.63 -1.14 -7.81
N GLU A 64 -10.84 -0.09 -7.65
CA GLU A 64 -9.55 -0.10 -6.95
C GLU A 64 -9.77 -0.42 -5.47
N ASN A 65 -10.78 0.19 -4.85
CA ASN A 65 -11.16 -0.04 -3.46
C ASN A 65 -11.65 -1.47 -3.22
N VAL A 66 -12.42 -2.06 -4.13
CA VAL A 66 -12.82 -3.48 -4.04
C VAL A 66 -11.60 -4.41 -4.16
N ALA A 67 -10.63 -4.08 -5.01
CA ALA A 67 -9.38 -4.83 -5.11
C ALA A 67 -8.56 -4.75 -3.80
N ALA A 68 -8.46 -3.55 -3.21
CA ALA A 68 -7.80 -3.33 -1.93
C ALA A 68 -8.46 -4.11 -0.79
N VAL A 69 -9.80 -4.06 -0.68
CA VAL A 69 -10.55 -4.83 0.33
C VAL A 69 -10.32 -6.33 0.13
N LYS A 70 -10.40 -6.85 -1.09
CA LYS A 70 -10.14 -8.27 -1.38
C LYS A 70 -8.74 -8.71 -0.97
N ALA A 71 -7.73 -7.87 -1.16
CA ALA A 71 -6.36 -8.18 -0.75
C ALA A 71 -6.20 -8.23 0.78
N VAL A 72 -6.97 -7.43 1.51
CA VAL A 72 -6.84 -7.28 2.97
C VAL A 72 -7.79 -8.21 3.74
N VAL A 73 -8.90 -8.66 3.15
CA VAL A 73 -9.88 -9.57 3.78
C VAL A 73 -9.21 -10.81 4.40
N PRO A 74 -8.28 -11.54 3.76
CA PRO A 74 -7.64 -12.70 4.39
C PRO A 74 -6.92 -12.35 5.68
N ILE A 75 -6.21 -11.21 5.70
CA ILE A 75 -5.47 -10.71 6.87
C ILE A 75 -6.46 -10.30 7.97
N ALA A 76 -7.51 -9.57 7.60
CA ALA A 76 -8.56 -9.14 8.52
C ALA A 76 -9.31 -10.35 9.13
N SER A 77 -9.61 -11.36 8.33
CA SER A 77 -10.28 -12.59 8.77
C SER A 77 -9.43 -13.38 9.76
N ILE A 78 -8.11 -13.45 9.55
CA ILE A 78 -7.20 -14.07 10.53
C ILE A 78 -7.27 -13.31 11.85
N ALA A 79 -7.16 -11.98 11.83
CA ALA A 79 -7.27 -11.16 13.04
C ALA A 79 -8.62 -11.35 13.76
N PHE A 80 -9.72 -11.37 13.01
CA PHE A 80 -11.06 -11.62 13.53
C PHE A 80 -11.18 -12.99 14.21
N LEU A 81 -10.72 -14.06 13.55
CA LEU A 81 -10.78 -15.42 14.08
C LEU A 81 -9.92 -15.58 15.32
N SER A 82 -8.69 -15.06 15.29
CA SER A 82 -7.79 -15.11 16.45
C SER A 82 -8.41 -14.41 17.66
N ILE A 83 -8.88 -13.17 17.52
CA ILE A 83 -9.43 -12.44 18.66
C ILE A 83 -10.71 -13.11 19.18
N THR A 84 -11.57 -13.60 18.28
CA THR A 84 -12.81 -14.28 18.67
C THR A 84 -12.52 -15.56 19.45
N PHE A 85 -11.54 -16.34 18.99
CA PHE A 85 -11.16 -17.60 19.62
C PHE A 85 -10.48 -17.40 20.98
N PHE A 86 -9.57 -16.43 21.11
CA PHE A 86 -8.80 -16.22 22.34
C PHE A 86 -9.56 -15.41 23.40
N TYR A 87 -10.36 -14.42 23.00
CA TYR A 87 -10.98 -13.47 23.92
C TYR A 87 -12.49 -13.65 24.07
N MET A 88 -13.12 -14.56 23.32
CA MET A 88 -14.57 -14.82 23.33
C MET A 88 -15.43 -13.55 23.13
N ASN A 89 -14.85 -12.49 22.57
CA ASN A 89 -15.49 -11.18 22.44
C ASN A 89 -15.72 -10.84 20.97
N ILE A 90 -16.87 -11.26 20.45
CA ILE A 90 -17.20 -11.11 19.03
C ILE A 90 -17.32 -9.64 18.60
N GLN A 91 -17.79 -8.77 19.49
CA GLN A 91 -17.97 -7.35 19.22
C GLN A 91 -16.62 -6.66 19.04
N HIS A 92 -15.65 -6.97 19.91
CA HIS A 92 -14.30 -6.45 19.78
C HIS A 92 -13.59 -6.98 18.53
N SER A 93 -13.70 -8.27 18.24
CA SER A 93 -13.17 -8.86 17.01
C SER A 93 -13.73 -8.18 15.76
N PHE A 94 -15.04 -7.94 15.73
CA PHE A 94 -15.69 -7.28 14.60
C PHE A 94 -15.26 -5.82 14.44
N THR A 95 -15.05 -5.13 15.56
CA THR A 95 -14.52 -3.75 15.58
C THR A 95 -13.12 -3.71 14.94
N VAL A 96 -12.23 -4.63 15.31
CA VAL A 96 -10.89 -4.73 14.74
C VAL A 96 -10.94 -5.10 13.25
N PHE A 97 -11.80 -6.05 12.88
CA PHE A 97 -12.03 -6.43 11.48
C PHE A 97 -12.46 -5.23 10.63
N LEU A 98 -13.43 -4.44 11.11
CA LEU A 98 -13.88 -3.23 10.43
C LEU A 98 -12.75 -2.20 10.28
N ARG A 99 -11.99 -1.94 11.35
CA ARG A 99 -10.87 -0.98 11.31
C ARG A 99 -9.85 -1.31 10.23
N ILE A 100 -9.51 -2.59 10.08
CA ILE A 100 -8.57 -3.05 9.05
C ILE A 100 -9.13 -2.79 7.64
N ILE A 101 -10.41 -3.13 7.41
CA ILE A 101 -11.06 -2.92 6.11
C ILE A 101 -11.20 -1.43 5.78
N LEU A 102 -11.68 -0.64 6.74
CA LEU A 102 -11.88 0.80 6.55
C LEU A 102 -10.55 1.54 6.36
N GLY A 103 -9.50 1.14 7.09
CA GLY A 103 -8.15 1.66 6.88
C GLY A 103 -7.64 1.38 5.47
N ALA A 104 -7.85 0.16 4.96
CA ALA A 104 -7.51 -0.18 3.58
C ALA A 104 -8.30 0.63 2.55
N LEU A 105 -9.59 0.87 2.79
CA LEU A 105 -10.44 1.71 1.92
C LEU A 105 -9.99 3.18 1.90
N ALA A 106 -9.74 3.77 3.06
CA ALA A 106 -9.27 5.15 3.18
C ALA A 106 -7.93 5.32 2.46
N PHE A 107 -6.98 4.41 2.71
CA PHE A 107 -5.67 4.45 2.08
C PHE A 107 -5.72 4.23 0.56
N SER A 108 -6.54 3.28 0.10
CA SER A 108 -6.75 3.03 -1.33
C SER A 108 -7.35 4.26 -2.02
N THR A 109 -8.37 4.89 -1.43
CA THR A 109 -8.99 6.12 -1.97
C THR A 109 -7.97 7.26 -2.04
N PHE A 110 -7.16 7.43 -1.01
CA PHE A 110 -6.10 8.44 -0.98
C PHE A 110 -5.04 8.22 -2.07
N THR A 111 -4.52 7.00 -2.19
CA THR A 111 -3.47 6.69 -3.16
C THR A 111 -3.93 6.81 -4.61
N VAL A 112 -5.21 6.56 -4.91
CA VAL A 112 -5.75 6.73 -6.27
C VAL A 112 -6.05 8.20 -6.60
N THR A 113 -6.53 8.97 -5.63
CA THR A 113 -6.93 10.38 -5.84
C THR A 113 -5.78 11.36 -5.77
N THR A 114 -4.68 11.01 -5.09
CA THR A 114 -3.59 11.94 -4.79
C THR A 114 -2.26 11.41 -5.33
N ASN A 115 -1.53 12.24 -6.07
CA ASN A 115 -0.19 11.89 -6.55
C ASN A 115 0.85 12.23 -5.47
N LEU A 116 1.74 11.28 -5.16
CA LEU A 116 2.88 11.47 -4.25
C LEU A 116 3.75 12.68 -4.65
N SER A 117 3.88 12.95 -5.96
CA SER A 117 4.63 14.11 -6.46
C SER A 117 3.99 15.43 -6.07
N ASP A 118 2.66 15.49 -6.06
CA ASP A 118 1.91 16.70 -5.70
C ASP A 118 1.91 16.91 -4.17
N ILE A 119 1.95 15.82 -3.40
CA ILE A 119 2.18 15.85 -1.94
C ILE A 119 3.56 16.42 -1.63
N ALA A 120 4.62 15.93 -2.28
CA ALA A 120 5.98 16.41 -2.07
C ALA A 120 6.11 17.92 -2.36
N ARG A 121 5.57 18.38 -3.49
CA ARG A 121 5.53 19.81 -3.85
C ARG A 121 4.77 20.65 -2.84
N SER A 122 3.71 20.09 -2.25
CA SER A 122 2.91 20.83 -1.27
C SER A 122 3.56 20.86 0.11
N LEU A 123 4.32 19.83 0.48
CA LEU A 123 5.17 19.82 1.68
C LEU A 123 6.30 20.85 1.56
N GLU A 124 6.91 20.98 0.39
CA GLU A 124 7.92 22.02 0.11
C GLU A 124 7.33 23.43 0.31
N ARG A 125 6.09 23.66 -0.12
CA ARG A 125 5.39 24.95 0.08
C ARG A 125 5.12 25.29 1.55
N ILE A 126 5.03 24.29 2.43
CA ILE A 126 4.85 24.46 3.88
C ILE A 126 6.20 24.69 4.59
N GLY A 127 7.32 24.60 3.87
CA GLY A 127 8.66 24.82 4.41
C GLY A 127 9.41 23.54 4.81
N VAL A 128 8.90 22.36 4.42
CA VAL A 128 9.66 21.12 4.58
C VAL A 128 10.86 21.13 3.62
N PRO A 129 12.08 20.83 4.08
CA PRO A 129 13.25 20.83 3.21
C PRO A 129 13.06 19.87 2.02
N PRO A 130 13.43 20.27 0.78
CA PRO A 130 13.26 19.45 -0.43
C PRO A 130 13.89 18.06 -0.32
N ARG A 131 14.96 17.95 0.47
CA ARG A 131 15.63 16.68 0.74
C ARG A 131 14.71 15.64 1.38
N PHE A 132 13.74 16.04 2.21
CA PHE A 132 12.82 15.11 2.86
C PHE A 132 11.55 14.88 2.03
N SER A 133 11.02 15.92 1.38
CA SER A 133 9.81 15.83 0.55
C SER A 133 10.02 14.95 -0.68
N GLN A 134 11.21 14.95 -1.28
CA GLN A 134 11.48 14.25 -2.53
C GLN A 134 11.90 12.79 -2.36
N ILE A 135 12.37 12.38 -1.17
CA ILE A 135 12.77 10.98 -0.90
C ILE A 135 11.67 9.99 -1.29
N PRO A 136 10.40 10.15 -0.84
CA PRO A 136 9.33 9.22 -1.23
C PRO A 136 9.13 9.18 -2.75
N VAL A 137 9.14 10.34 -3.42
CA VAL A 137 8.92 10.44 -4.86
C VAL A 137 10.00 9.71 -5.64
N VAL A 138 11.26 9.93 -5.29
CA VAL A 138 12.40 9.25 -5.90
C VAL A 138 12.35 7.75 -5.62
N ALA A 139 12.07 7.35 -4.38
CA ALA A 139 11.95 5.94 -4.01
C ALA A 139 10.87 5.23 -4.84
N PHE A 140 9.68 5.81 -4.96
CA PHE A 140 8.59 5.24 -5.77
C PHE A 140 8.93 5.16 -7.26
N ARG A 141 9.75 6.08 -7.79
CA ARG A 141 10.22 6.04 -9.19
C ARG A 141 11.34 5.01 -9.41
N VAL A 142 12.16 4.75 -8.40
CA VAL A 142 13.29 3.80 -8.48
C VAL A 142 12.82 2.35 -8.31
N ILE A 143 11.75 2.09 -7.55
CA ILE A 143 11.21 0.74 -7.31
C ILE A 143 11.00 -0.07 -8.61
N PRO A 144 10.34 0.44 -9.67
CA PRO A 144 10.19 -0.30 -10.93
C PRO A 144 11.53 -0.67 -11.58
N SER A 145 12.53 0.22 -11.53
CA SER A 145 13.87 -0.05 -12.05
C SER A 145 14.53 -1.18 -11.28
N VAL A 146 14.50 -1.10 -9.94
CA VAL A 146 15.09 -2.14 -9.07
C VAL A 146 14.42 -3.50 -9.28
N ILE A 147 13.10 -3.54 -9.50
CA ILE A 147 12.38 -4.78 -9.83
C ILE A 147 12.88 -5.34 -11.17
N SER A 148 13.04 -4.51 -12.19
CA SER A 148 13.57 -4.93 -13.50
C SER A 148 15.00 -5.47 -13.37
N ASP A 149 15.85 -4.78 -12.63
CA ASP A 149 17.24 -5.20 -12.42
C ASP A 149 17.32 -6.52 -11.65
N THR A 150 16.52 -6.65 -10.59
CA THR A 150 16.39 -7.90 -9.82
C THR A 150 15.97 -9.07 -10.70
N LEU A 151 15.05 -8.84 -11.64
CA LEU A 151 14.60 -9.86 -12.59
C LEU A 151 15.71 -10.28 -13.54
N ASN A 152 16.45 -9.32 -14.08
CA ASN A 152 17.57 -9.58 -14.97
C ASN A 152 18.69 -10.34 -14.24
N THR A 153 19.03 -9.94 -13.01
CA THR A 153 19.98 -10.64 -12.15
C THR A 153 19.53 -12.06 -11.83
N HIS A 154 18.25 -12.25 -11.51
CA HIS A 154 17.69 -13.58 -11.24
C HIS A 154 17.80 -14.49 -12.46
N LEU A 155 17.47 -13.99 -13.66
CA LEU A 155 17.60 -14.73 -14.91
C LEU A 155 19.07 -15.05 -15.21
N ALA A 156 19.98 -14.10 -15.04
CA ALA A 156 21.42 -14.30 -15.27
C ALA A 156 22.01 -15.36 -14.33
N LEU A 157 21.70 -15.31 -13.03
CA LEU A 157 22.16 -16.30 -12.05
C LEU A 157 21.53 -17.68 -12.27
N ARG A 158 20.29 -17.73 -12.76
CA ARG A 158 19.61 -18.99 -13.12
C ARG A 158 20.24 -19.62 -14.36
N LEU A 159 20.59 -18.83 -15.38
CA LEU A 159 21.31 -19.28 -16.56
C LEU A 159 22.70 -19.81 -16.22
N ARG A 160 23.38 -19.20 -15.23
CA ARG A 160 24.66 -19.68 -14.70
C ARG A 160 24.55 -20.91 -13.77
N ARG A 161 23.36 -21.45 -13.55
CA ARG A 161 23.07 -22.54 -12.59
C ARG A 161 23.53 -22.24 -11.15
N GLU A 162 23.70 -20.97 -10.80
CA GLU A 162 24.12 -20.55 -9.46
C GLU A 162 22.98 -20.46 -8.46
N LEU A 163 21.74 -20.41 -8.96
CA LEU A 163 20.53 -20.51 -8.18
C LEU A 163 20.06 -21.96 -8.16
N GLY A 164 20.10 -22.59 -6.99
CA GLY A 164 19.46 -23.89 -6.78
C GLY A 164 17.95 -23.81 -7.03
N THR A 165 17.33 -24.95 -7.36
CA THR A 165 15.88 -25.07 -7.62
C THR A 165 14.99 -24.78 -6.40
N ARG A 166 15.57 -24.72 -5.19
CA ARG A 166 14.87 -24.38 -3.95
C ARG A 166 15.12 -22.94 -3.52
N PHE A 167 14.09 -22.33 -2.94
CA PHE A 167 14.20 -21.05 -2.25
C PHE A 167 15.18 -21.21 -1.07
N SER A 168 16.30 -20.51 -1.11
CA SER A 168 17.35 -20.59 -0.09
C SER A 168 17.84 -19.18 0.25
N ILE A 169 18.11 -18.93 1.53
CA ILE A 169 18.64 -17.66 2.02
C ILE A 169 19.96 -17.31 1.30
N LYS A 170 20.78 -18.32 0.97
CA LYS A 170 22.03 -18.15 0.22
C LYS A 170 21.80 -17.60 -1.18
N ASN A 171 20.69 -17.99 -1.82
CA ASN A 171 20.28 -17.47 -3.14
C ASN A 171 19.83 -16.00 -3.05
N MET A 172 19.12 -15.62 -1.99
CA MET A 172 18.75 -14.22 -1.74
C MET A 172 19.97 -13.33 -1.52
N ILE A 173 20.93 -13.77 -0.70
CA ILE A 173 22.17 -13.02 -0.44
C ILE A 173 22.93 -12.77 -1.74
N LYS A 174 23.07 -13.79 -2.60
CA LYS A 174 23.72 -13.63 -3.92
C LYS A 174 23.00 -12.63 -4.81
N MET A 175 21.67 -12.67 -4.87
CA MET A 175 20.90 -11.71 -5.66
C MET A 175 21.09 -10.27 -5.13
N VAL A 176 20.98 -10.07 -3.82
CA VAL A 176 21.17 -8.76 -3.19
C VAL A 176 22.59 -8.24 -3.41
N ALA A 177 23.61 -9.09 -3.24
CA ALA A 177 25.01 -8.70 -3.46
C ALA A 177 25.26 -8.20 -4.89
N VAL A 178 24.69 -8.87 -5.90
CA VAL A 178 24.82 -8.43 -7.30
C VAL A 178 24.07 -7.13 -7.55
N ILE A 179 22.88 -6.95 -6.97
CA ILE A 179 22.10 -5.72 -7.11
C ILE A 179 22.85 -4.53 -6.47
N VAL A 180 23.40 -4.72 -5.26
CA VAL A 180 24.19 -3.69 -4.57
C VAL A 180 25.47 -3.37 -5.34
N ALA A 181 26.14 -4.38 -5.91
CA ALA A 181 27.32 -4.16 -6.74
C ALA A 181 27.00 -3.43 -8.06
N SER A 182 25.77 -3.54 -8.58
CA SER A 182 25.33 -2.80 -9.76
C SER A 182 24.81 -1.39 -9.49
N SER A 183 24.53 -1.06 -8.23
CA SER A 183 23.99 0.25 -7.83
C SER A 183 25.03 1.20 -7.22
N LEU A 184 26.25 0.69 -6.97
CA LEU A 184 27.47 1.45 -6.66
C LEU A 184 28.16 1.91 -7.93
#